data_AF-A0A975BKF7-F1
#
_entry.id   AF-A0A975BKF7-F1
#
_cell.length_a   1.000
_cell.length_b   1.000
_cell.length_c   1.000
_cell.angle_alpha   90.00
_cell.angle_beta   90.00
_cell.angle_gamma   90.00
#
_symmetry.space_group_name_H-M   'P 1'
#
loop_
_entity.id
_entity.type
_entity.pdbx_description
1 polymer ?
#
loop_
_entity_poly.entity_id
_entity_poly.type
_entity_poly.pdbx_seq_one_letter_code
_entity_poly.pdbx_strand_id
1 'polypeptide(L)'
;MTEAHVVIILTELILLISILWLCKKNLREKNTQIKETPEKDYADYLQSKHWEGLRKKALERADYKCELCKGSYAAVHHIRYPKKYQGDHLDNLLVVCEKCHAKLHGIRDETAFQNSESQHTAKKIPLKASEKLFSEEVVKGSGCAYFFDVEYSPAGEKQLVITEDRPSKQNTFGDYRISVTEANLNTFARQIRTTFEMMTTQNELYSEKLLTSDRTYFFDVKIAVNGRKYVAIAESKRIAPGSFERSSITVFENVMHPFASGLENAFKFLNISSF
;
A
#
# COMPACT_ATOMS: atom_id res chain seq x y z
N MET A 1 46.09 -51.82 -25.43
CA MET A 1 44.76 -51.28 -25.78
C MET A 1 44.14 -50.54 -24.60
N THR A 2 44.88 -49.72 -23.85
CA THR A 2 44.38 -49.09 -22.60
C THR A 2 44.45 -47.58 -22.67
N GLU A 3 45.59 -47.02 -23.10
CA GLU A 3 45.79 -45.56 -23.21
C GLU A 3 44.81 -44.87 -24.16
N ALA A 4 44.60 -45.43 -25.36
CA ALA A 4 43.69 -44.84 -26.34
C ALA A 4 42.22 -44.82 -25.86
N HIS A 5 41.80 -45.85 -25.12
CA HIS A 5 40.43 -45.91 -24.58
C HIS A 5 40.23 -44.93 -23.42
N VAL A 6 41.25 -44.72 -22.59
CA VAL A 6 41.22 -43.74 -21.50
C VAL A 6 41.08 -42.31 -22.06
N VAL A 7 41.84 -41.98 -23.12
CA VAL A 7 41.74 -40.67 -23.78
C VAL A 7 40.34 -40.44 -24.37
N ILE A 8 39.77 -41.45 -25.03
CA ILE A 8 38.41 -41.37 -25.60
C ILE A 8 37.37 -41.12 -24.50
N ILE A 9 37.41 -41.89 -23.41
CA ILE A 9 36.46 -41.75 -22.29
C ILE A 9 36.55 -40.36 -21.65
N LEU A 10 37.77 -39.82 -21.47
CA LEU A 10 37.97 -38.48 -20.93
C LEU A 10 37.41 -37.40 -21.87
N THR A 11 37.60 -37.54 -23.18
CA THR A 11 37.03 -36.59 -24.15
C THR A 11 35.51 -36.63 -24.18
N GLU A 12 34.89 -37.79 -24.07
CA GLU A 12 33.42 -37.94 -24.00
C GLU A 12 32.85 -37.35 -22.70
N LEU A 13 33.52 -37.56 -21.56
CA LEU A 13 33.14 -36.95 -20.28
C LEU A 13 33.19 -35.42 -20.32
N ILE A 14 34.25 -34.84 -20.90
CA ILE A 14 34.38 -33.38 -21.04
C ILE A 14 33.28 -32.82 -21.94
N LEU A 15 32.93 -33.53 -23.02
CA LEU A 15 31.83 -33.17 -23.91
C LEU A 15 30.48 -33.21 -23.18
N LEU A 16 30.21 -34.26 -22.42
CA LEU A 16 28.98 -34.41 -21.63
C LEU A 16 28.85 -33.32 -20.55
N ILE A 17 29.93 -33.01 -19.82
CA ILE A 17 29.95 -31.96 -18.79
C ILE A 17 29.71 -30.58 -19.44
N SER A 18 30.30 -30.33 -20.62
CA SER A 18 30.10 -29.09 -21.36
C SER A 18 28.67 -28.93 -21.86
N ILE A 19 28.06 -30.02 -22.36
CA ILE A 19 26.65 -30.05 -22.79
C ILE A 19 25.70 -29.84 -21.60
N LEU A 20 25.97 -30.48 -20.45
CA LEU A 20 25.19 -30.31 -19.22
C LEU A 20 25.28 -28.87 -18.69
N TRP A 21 26.48 -28.26 -18.75
CA TRP A 21 26.69 -26.88 -18.36
C TRP A 21 25.95 -25.90 -19.29
N LEU A 22 26.00 -26.12 -20.61
CA LEU A 22 25.20 -25.37 -21.59
C LEU A 22 23.70 -25.55 -21.35
N CYS A 23 23.22 -26.77 -21.10
CA CYS A 23 21.81 -27.03 -20.79
C CYS A 23 21.37 -26.30 -19.52
N LYS A 24 22.18 -26.36 -18.45
CA LYS A 24 21.90 -25.66 -17.18
C LYS A 24 21.90 -24.14 -17.35
N LYS A 25 22.81 -23.59 -18.15
CA LYS A 25 22.84 -22.16 -18.48
C LYS A 25 21.59 -21.73 -19.25
N ASN A 26 21.16 -22.50 -20.24
CA ASN A 26 19.98 -22.21 -21.06
C ASN A 26 18.66 -22.37 -20.27
N LEU A 27 18.59 -23.34 -19.34
CA LEU A 27 17.48 -23.46 -18.37
C LEU A 27 17.43 -22.28 -17.39
N ARG A 28 18.59 -21.73 -16.99
CA ARG A 28 18.67 -20.53 -16.15
C ARG A 28 18.19 -19.30 -16.90
N GLU A 29 18.55 -19.12 -18.18
CA GLU A 29 18.08 -18.01 -19.02
C GLU A 29 16.57 -18.05 -19.30
N LYS A 30 15.97 -19.24 -19.44
CA LYS A 30 14.50 -19.40 -19.55
C LYS A 30 13.75 -19.10 -18.25
N ASN A 31 14.35 -19.32 -17.08
CA ASN A 31 13.76 -18.96 -15.78
C ASN A 31 13.90 -17.46 -15.44
N THR A 32 14.77 -16.73 -16.15
CA THR A 32 14.88 -15.26 -16.04
C THR A 32 13.85 -14.53 -16.91
N GLN A 33 13.07 -15.24 -17.73
CA GLN A 33 11.95 -14.65 -18.48
C GLN A 33 10.72 -14.51 -17.56
N ILE A 34 10.71 -13.39 -16.83
CA ILE A 34 9.56 -12.55 -16.44
C ILE A 34 8.23 -13.31 -16.32
N LYS A 35 7.88 -13.73 -15.10
CA LYS A 35 6.47 -13.86 -14.71
C LYS A 35 5.91 -12.44 -14.60
N GLU A 36 5.11 -12.01 -15.56
CA GLU A 36 4.33 -10.76 -15.46
C GLU A 36 3.31 -10.92 -14.32
N THR A 37 3.45 -10.13 -13.27
CA THR A 37 2.53 -10.13 -12.12
C THR A 37 1.38 -9.14 -12.38
N PRO A 38 0.15 -9.40 -11.87
CA PRO A 38 -0.99 -8.48 -12.00
C PRO A 38 -0.75 -7.06 -11.44
N GLU A 39 0.26 -6.91 -10.57
CA GLU A 39 0.68 -5.65 -9.95
C GLU A 39 1.48 -4.79 -10.92
N LYS A 40 2.38 -5.41 -11.71
CA LYS A 40 3.10 -4.73 -12.79
C LYS A 40 2.13 -4.21 -13.84
N ASP A 41 1.12 -5.02 -14.19
CA ASP A 41 0.07 -4.66 -15.15
C ASP A 41 -0.75 -3.42 -14.71
N TYR A 42 -0.99 -3.23 -13.39
CA TYR A 42 -1.74 -2.06 -12.89
C TYR A 42 -0.92 -0.78 -12.82
N ALA A 43 0.29 -0.85 -12.28
CA ALA A 43 1.18 0.31 -12.21
C ALA A 43 1.58 0.76 -13.62
N ASP A 44 1.90 -0.20 -14.50
CA ASP A 44 2.16 0.06 -15.91
C ASP A 44 0.91 0.66 -16.58
N TYR A 45 -0.29 0.21 -16.22
CA TYR A 45 -1.55 0.78 -16.70
C TYR A 45 -1.74 2.24 -16.27
N LEU A 46 -1.58 2.57 -14.97
CA LEU A 46 -1.70 3.96 -14.48
C LEU A 46 -0.59 4.89 -15.00
N GLN A 47 0.55 4.34 -15.41
CA GLN A 47 1.62 5.08 -16.09
C GLN A 47 1.49 5.04 -17.62
N SER A 48 0.52 4.30 -18.15
CA SER A 48 0.36 4.14 -19.59
C SER A 48 -0.21 5.41 -20.23
N LYS A 49 0.22 5.67 -21.47
CA LYS A 49 -0.39 6.70 -22.33
C LYS A 49 -1.89 6.49 -22.53
N HIS A 50 -2.34 5.24 -22.42
CA HIS A 50 -3.75 4.90 -22.54
C HIS A 50 -4.56 5.46 -21.36
N TRP A 51 -4.12 5.22 -20.12
CA TRP A 51 -4.74 5.82 -18.93
C TRP A 51 -4.62 7.34 -18.91
N GLU A 52 -3.44 7.89 -19.22
CA GLU A 52 -3.25 9.34 -19.30
C GLU A 52 -4.22 9.96 -20.32
N GLY A 53 -4.38 9.33 -21.49
CA GLY A 53 -5.33 9.75 -22.52
C GLY A 53 -6.79 9.66 -22.07
N LEU A 54 -7.17 8.57 -21.39
CA LEU A 54 -8.53 8.43 -20.83
C LEU A 54 -8.80 9.45 -19.73
N ARG A 55 -7.84 9.64 -18.80
CA ARG A 55 -7.91 10.62 -17.71
C ARG A 55 -8.05 12.03 -18.26
N LYS A 56 -7.23 12.40 -19.26
CA LYS A 56 -7.31 13.71 -19.91
C LYS A 56 -8.66 13.92 -20.58
N LYS A 57 -9.14 12.94 -21.36
CA LYS A 57 -10.47 13.01 -21.99
C LYS A 57 -11.60 13.13 -20.96
N ALA A 58 -11.48 12.46 -19.81
CA ALA A 58 -12.45 12.56 -18.73
C ALA A 58 -12.47 13.98 -18.13
N LEU A 59 -11.29 14.55 -17.87
CA LEU A 59 -11.15 15.92 -17.36
C LEU A 59 -11.67 16.96 -18.36
N GLU A 60 -11.33 16.82 -19.65
CA GLU A 60 -11.82 17.70 -20.72
C GLU A 60 -13.34 17.59 -20.88
N ARG A 61 -13.90 16.37 -20.89
CA ARG A 61 -15.36 16.14 -20.92
C ARG A 61 -16.07 16.84 -19.77
N ALA A 62 -15.45 16.81 -18.58
CA ALA A 62 -16.01 17.36 -17.37
C ALA A 62 -15.74 18.86 -17.18
N ASP A 63 -15.07 19.52 -18.13
CA ASP A 63 -14.62 20.92 -18.00
C ASP A 63 -13.83 21.15 -16.70
N TYR A 64 -13.00 20.16 -16.31
CA TYR A 64 -12.25 20.16 -15.04
C TYR A 64 -13.14 20.44 -13.81
N LYS A 65 -14.39 19.98 -13.84
CA LYS A 65 -15.34 20.11 -12.73
C LYS A 65 -15.87 18.75 -12.33
N CYS A 66 -16.34 18.66 -11.10
CA CYS A 66 -17.04 17.49 -10.61
C CYS A 66 -18.31 17.25 -11.45
N GLU A 67 -18.46 16.06 -12.00
CA GLU A 67 -19.60 15.74 -12.86
C GLU A 67 -20.91 15.62 -12.06
N LEU A 68 -20.82 15.35 -10.75
CA LEU A 68 -21.96 15.22 -9.84
C LEU A 68 -22.44 16.56 -9.28
N CYS A 69 -21.56 17.43 -8.77
CA CYS A 69 -21.95 18.70 -8.15
C CYS A 69 -21.52 19.96 -8.91
N LYS A 70 -20.77 19.82 -9.99
CA LYS A 70 -20.21 20.92 -10.81
C LYS A 70 -19.17 21.82 -10.11
N GLY A 71 -18.76 21.49 -8.88
CA GLY A 71 -17.64 22.15 -8.19
C GLY A 71 -16.26 21.75 -8.74
N SER A 72 -15.19 22.21 -8.11
CA SER A 72 -13.81 21.87 -8.51
C SER A 72 -13.54 20.37 -8.43
N TYR A 73 -12.91 19.81 -9.46
CA TYR A 73 -12.50 18.39 -9.44
C TYR A 73 -11.33 18.15 -8.49
N ALA A 74 -11.22 16.91 -7.99
CA ALA A 74 -10.08 16.45 -7.20
C ALA A 74 -9.51 15.14 -7.76
N ALA A 75 -10.37 14.23 -8.24
CA ALA A 75 -9.96 12.93 -8.74
C ALA A 75 -10.81 12.45 -9.93
N VAL A 76 -10.28 11.48 -10.66
CA VAL A 76 -11.02 10.68 -11.66
C VAL A 76 -11.26 9.31 -11.05
N HIS A 77 -12.54 8.97 -10.86
CA HIS A 77 -12.99 7.78 -10.17
C HIS A 77 -13.46 6.73 -11.18
N HIS A 78 -13.06 5.47 -10.99
CA HIS A 78 -13.62 4.35 -11.74
C HIS A 78 -14.97 3.92 -11.16
N ILE A 79 -16.02 3.92 -11.98
CA ILE A 79 -17.36 3.41 -11.59
C ILE A 79 -17.29 1.90 -11.32
N ARG A 80 -16.53 1.17 -12.14
CA ARG A 80 -16.18 -0.24 -11.93
C ARG A 80 -14.72 -0.46 -12.29
N TYR A 81 -13.95 -1.11 -11.44
CA TYR A 81 -12.56 -1.43 -11.79
C TYR A 81 -12.52 -2.45 -12.96
N PRO A 82 -11.82 -2.15 -14.08
CA PRO A 82 -11.71 -3.06 -15.21
C PRO A 82 -10.88 -4.30 -14.83
N LYS A 83 -11.37 -5.48 -15.19
CA LYS A 83 -10.64 -6.74 -14.94
C LYS A 83 -9.38 -6.78 -15.81
N LYS A 84 -8.21 -6.95 -15.20
CA LYS A 84 -6.90 -6.96 -15.90
C LYS A 84 -6.62 -5.71 -16.75
N TYR A 85 -7.27 -4.58 -16.43
CA TYR A 85 -7.08 -3.28 -17.08
C TYR A 85 -7.23 -3.24 -18.62
N GLN A 86 -7.81 -4.30 -19.20
CA GLN A 86 -8.17 -4.40 -20.61
C GLN A 86 -9.61 -3.93 -20.81
N GLY A 87 -9.82 -3.09 -21.81
CA GLY A 87 -11.17 -2.59 -22.16
C GLY A 87 -11.69 -1.48 -21.25
N ASP A 88 -10.81 -0.76 -20.53
CA ASP A 88 -11.23 0.47 -19.85
C ASP A 88 -11.62 1.53 -20.89
N HIS A 89 -12.57 2.39 -20.51
CA HIS A 89 -13.20 3.32 -21.41
C HIS A 89 -13.71 4.54 -20.66
N LEU A 90 -13.91 5.63 -21.40
CA LEU A 90 -14.25 6.94 -20.83
C LEU A 90 -15.53 6.91 -19.98
N ASP A 91 -16.51 6.09 -20.34
CA ASP A 91 -17.79 6.00 -19.61
C ASP A 91 -17.68 5.28 -18.27
N ASN A 92 -16.57 4.57 -18.04
CA ASN A 92 -16.27 3.95 -16.76
C ASN A 92 -15.58 4.93 -15.79
N LEU A 93 -15.30 6.16 -16.23
CA LEU A 93 -14.64 7.19 -15.45
C LEU A 93 -15.58 8.32 -15.10
N LEU A 94 -15.43 8.82 -13.89
CA LEU A 94 -16.22 9.92 -13.36
C LEU A 94 -15.31 10.93 -12.66
N VAL A 95 -15.31 12.17 -13.14
CA VAL A 95 -14.55 13.26 -12.53
C VAL A 95 -15.31 13.78 -11.32
N VAL A 96 -14.70 13.75 -10.14
CA VAL A 96 -15.38 14.07 -8.89
C VAL A 96 -14.57 14.97 -7.98
N CYS A 97 -15.27 15.83 -7.23
CA CYS A 97 -14.69 16.50 -6.07
C CYS A 97 -14.61 15.52 -4.90
N GLU A 98 -13.84 15.85 -3.88
CA GLU A 98 -13.69 15.04 -2.67
C GLU A 98 -15.04 14.67 -2.04
N LYS A 99 -15.97 15.64 -1.95
CA LYS A 99 -17.31 15.42 -1.37
C LYS A 99 -18.10 14.36 -2.11
N CYS A 100 -18.08 14.43 -3.43
CA CYS A 100 -18.83 13.51 -4.27
C CYS A 100 -18.11 12.15 -4.39
N HIS A 101 -16.77 12.14 -4.37
CA HIS A 101 -15.97 10.93 -4.34
C HIS A 101 -16.28 10.11 -3.08
N ALA A 102 -16.30 10.75 -1.91
CA ALA A 102 -16.67 10.13 -0.64
C ALA A 102 -18.09 9.53 -0.67
N LYS A 103 -19.06 10.26 -1.25
CA LYS A 103 -20.44 9.77 -1.41
C LYS A 103 -20.53 8.53 -2.28
N LEU A 104 -19.73 8.43 -3.35
CA LEU A 104 -19.68 7.24 -4.22
C LEU A 104 -19.10 6.03 -3.50
N HIS A 105 -18.19 6.24 -2.55
CA HIS A 105 -17.70 5.19 -1.64
C HIS A 105 -18.67 4.89 -0.48
N GLY A 106 -19.85 5.53 -0.44
CA GLY A 106 -20.91 5.24 0.52
C GLY A 106 -20.86 6.06 1.81
N ILE A 107 -20.02 7.10 1.90
CA ILE A 107 -19.91 7.99 3.05
C ILE A 107 -21.03 9.06 2.97
N ARG A 108 -21.93 9.10 3.96
CA ARG A 108 -23.19 9.90 3.91
C ARG A 108 -23.31 11.04 4.91
N ASP A 109 -22.37 11.22 5.84
CA ASP A 109 -22.49 12.24 6.89
C ASP A 109 -22.05 13.64 6.44
N GLU A 110 -22.94 14.63 6.61
CA GLU A 110 -22.70 16.05 6.25
C GLU A 110 -21.85 16.80 7.30
N THR A 111 -21.71 16.26 8.51
CA THR A 111 -20.98 16.86 9.63
C THR A 111 -19.45 16.77 9.50
N ALA A 112 -18.94 15.93 8.60
CA ALA A 112 -17.51 15.79 8.31
C ALA A 112 -16.94 16.87 7.37
N PHE A 113 -17.79 17.71 6.75
CA PHE A 113 -17.39 18.62 5.67
C PHE A 113 -17.08 20.07 6.08
N GLN A 114 -17.24 20.45 7.35
CA GLN A 114 -17.05 21.85 7.79
C GLN A 114 -15.64 22.19 8.32
N ASN A 115 -14.69 21.26 8.35
CA ASN A 115 -13.35 21.53 8.88
C ASN A 115 -12.25 21.79 7.84
N SER A 116 -12.57 21.85 6.54
CA SER A 116 -11.55 22.09 5.49
C SER A 116 -11.46 23.54 4.98
N GLU A 117 -12.29 24.50 5.44
CA GLU A 117 -12.39 25.81 4.79
C GLU A 117 -12.18 27.08 5.65
N SER A 118 -11.80 26.99 6.93
CA SER A 118 -11.64 28.20 7.76
C SER A 118 -10.41 28.21 8.66
N GLN A 119 -9.22 28.40 8.07
CA GLN A 119 -8.09 29.03 8.74
C GLN A 119 -7.30 29.96 7.78
N HIS A 120 -7.98 30.95 7.20
CA HIS A 120 -7.36 32.20 6.76
C HIS A 120 -8.16 33.37 7.34
N THR A 121 -7.88 33.72 8.59
CA THR A 121 -7.81 35.09 9.16
C THR A 121 -7.79 35.01 10.70
N ALA A 122 -7.02 35.90 11.30
CA ALA A 122 -6.47 35.78 12.64
C ALA A 122 -7.49 35.90 13.81
N LYS A 123 -7.32 35.05 14.82
CA LYS A 123 -7.34 35.46 16.24
C LYS A 123 -6.61 34.44 17.13
N LYS A 124 -5.61 34.93 17.89
CA LYS A 124 -4.69 34.18 18.77
C LYS A 124 -5.36 33.73 20.07
N ILE A 125 -5.00 32.53 20.57
CA ILE A 125 -4.36 32.19 21.88
C ILE A 125 -4.42 30.64 22.08
N PRO A 126 -3.40 29.98 22.70
CA PRO A 126 -2.74 28.81 22.12
C PRO A 126 -3.03 27.47 22.82
N LEU A 127 -3.18 26.41 22.03
CA LEU A 127 -2.83 25.03 22.39
C LEU A 127 -2.26 24.38 21.12
N LYS A 128 -0.96 24.04 21.13
CA LYS A 128 -0.30 23.30 20.02
C LYS A 128 -0.85 21.87 19.98
N ALA A 129 -2.00 21.67 19.35
CA ALA A 129 -2.37 20.39 18.77
C ALA A 129 -1.64 20.30 17.42
N SER A 130 -0.90 19.21 17.20
CA SER A 130 -0.15 18.96 15.97
C SER A 130 -1.06 19.08 14.75
N GLU A 131 -0.84 20.09 13.93
CA GLU A 131 -1.53 20.24 12.65
C GLU A 131 -1.17 19.05 11.76
N LYS A 132 -2.17 18.28 11.34
CA LYS A 132 -1.97 17.18 10.40
C LYS A 132 -1.54 17.79 9.06
N LEU A 133 -0.39 17.36 8.56
CA LEU A 133 0.17 17.78 7.29
C LEU A 133 -0.55 17.11 6.10
N PHE A 134 -1.05 15.90 6.32
CA PHE A 134 -1.81 15.11 5.36
C PHE A 134 -2.74 14.17 6.12
N SER A 135 -3.89 13.85 5.53
CA SER A 135 -4.81 12.85 6.06
C SER A 135 -5.55 12.20 4.90
N GLU A 136 -5.59 10.88 4.89
CA GLU A 136 -6.40 10.11 3.96
C GLU A 136 -7.20 9.05 4.70
N GLU A 137 -8.47 8.92 4.34
CA GLU A 137 -9.37 7.92 4.87
C GLU A 137 -9.73 6.90 3.78
N VAL A 138 -9.63 5.62 4.14
CA VAL A 138 -10.03 4.50 3.29
C VAL A 138 -11.13 3.71 3.99
N VAL A 139 -12.33 3.74 3.42
CA VAL A 139 -13.52 3.07 3.98
C VAL A 139 -13.94 1.88 3.13
N LYS A 140 -14.43 0.81 3.77
CA LYS A 140 -15.24 -0.22 3.10
C LYS A 140 -16.59 -0.43 3.80
N GLY A 141 -17.64 -0.51 3.00
CA GLY A 141 -19.07 -0.60 3.36
C GLY A 141 -19.54 -1.81 4.18
N SER A 142 -18.68 -2.44 4.99
CA SER A 142 -19.13 -3.38 6.03
C SER A 142 -18.21 -3.48 7.26
N GLY A 143 -17.31 -2.51 7.49
CA GLY A 143 -16.94 -2.17 8.86
C GLY A 143 -15.50 -2.32 9.32
N CYS A 144 -14.55 -1.67 8.65
CA CYS A 144 -13.33 -1.06 9.25
C CYS A 144 -12.94 0.12 8.34
N ALA A 145 -12.49 1.23 8.91
CA ALA A 145 -11.89 2.35 8.16
C ALA A 145 -10.40 2.46 8.53
N TYR A 146 -9.59 2.97 7.62
CA TYR A 146 -8.18 3.25 7.89
C TYR A 146 -7.87 4.71 7.63
N PHE A 147 -7.17 5.34 8.56
CA PHE A 147 -6.70 6.72 8.44
C PHE A 147 -5.19 6.73 8.31
N PHE A 148 -4.69 7.44 7.30
CA PHE A 148 -3.27 7.66 7.03
C PHE A 148 -2.96 9.14 7.26
N ASP A 149 -2.47 9.45 8.44
CA ASP A 149 -2.17 10.82 8.86
C ASP A 149 -0.66 11.06 8.77
N VAL A 150 -0.26 12.22 8.25
CA VAL A 150 1.11 12.71 8.41
C VAL A 150 1.10 13.85 9.40
N GLU A 151 1.89 13.74 10.45
CA GLU A 151 1.96 14.73 11.52
C GLU A 151 3.40 14.86 12.03
N TYR A 152 3.65 15.84 12.89
CA TYR A 152 4.90 15.93 13.64
C TYR A 152 4.78 15.15 14.96
N SER A 153 5.78 14.34 15.27
CA SER A 153 5.95 13.70 16.57
C SER A 153 6.19 14.76 17.66
N PRO A 154 6.05 14.41 18.96
CA PRO A 154 6.40 15.32 20.05
C PRO A 154 7.86 15.81 20.02
N ALA A 155 8.75 15.06 19.37
CA ALA A 155 10.15 15.43 19.16
C ALA A 155 10.35 16.37 17.94
N GLY A 156 9.29 16.70 17.20
CA GLY A 156 9.35 17.56 16.01
C GLY A 156 9.74 16.82 14.72
N GLU A 157 9.78 15.49 14.73
CA GLU A 157 10.06 14.69 13.54
C GLU A 157 8.78 14.40 12.77
N LYS A 158 8.80 14.48 11.44
CA LYS A 158 7.65 14.06 10.64
C LYS A 158 7.43 12.56 10.82
N GLN A 159 6.17 12.13 10.94
CA GLN A 159 5.79 10.73 11.09
C GLN A 159 4.52 10.42 10.29
N LEU A 160 4.45 9.21 9.75
CA LEU A 160 3.22 8.61 9.27
C LEU A 160 2.52 7.93 10.44
N VAL A 161 1.22 8.14 10.56
CA VAL A 161 0.35 7.49 11.53
C VAL A 161 -0.72 6.73 10.77
N ILE A 162 -0.87 5.45 11.07
CA ILE A 162 -1.90 4.59 10.48
C ILE A 162 -2.84 4.16 11.59
N THR A 163 -4.11 4.55 11.49
CA THR A 163 -5.16 4.20 12.45
C THR A 163 -6.17 3.27 11.79
N GLU A 164 -6.48 2.13 12.40
CA GLU A 164 -7.58 1.25 12.02
C GLU A 164 -8.79 1.56 12.92
N ASP A 165 -9.81 2.16 12.34
CA ASP A 165 -11.09 2.38 13.01
C ASP A 165 -12.00 1.14 12.84
N ARG A 166 -12.31 0.50 13.97
CA ARG A 166 -13.14 -0.69 14.02
C ARG A 166 -14.54 -0.32 14.53
N PRO A 167 -15.61 -0.54 13.76
CA PRO A 167 -16.98 -0.41 14.24
C PRO A 167 -17.30 -1.60 15.15
N SER A 168 -16.95 -1.48 16.42
CA SER A 168 -17.38 -2.39 17.47
C SER A 168 -18.06 -1.63 18.59
N LYS A 169 -19.24 -2.15 18.99
CA LYS A 169 -20.01 -1.75 20.18
C LYS A 169 -19.29 -2.20 21.45
N GLN A 170 -18.18 -1.56 21.80
CA GLN A 170 -17.73 -1.36 23.17
C GLN A 170 -16.40 -0.64 23.14
N ASN A 171 -16.33 0.35 24.00
CA ASN A 171 -15.25 1.30 24.22
C ASN A 171 -13.98 0.61 24.77
N THR A 172 -13.39 -0.33 24.02
CA THR A 172 -12.06 -0.85 24.33
C THR A 172 -11.05 0.02 23.59
N PHE A 173 -10.53 1.02 24.30
CA PHE A 173 -9.33 1.79 24.00
C PHE A 173 -8.10 0.86 23.85
N GLY A 174 -8.08 0.05 22.80
CA GLY A 174 -6.83 -0.39 22.22
C GLY A 174 -6.56 0.58 21.09
N ASP A 175 -5.51 1.41 21.22
CA ASP A 175 -5.08 2.28 20.15
C ASP A 175 -4.72 1.39 18.95
N TYR A 176 -5.64 1.23 18.00
CA TYR A 176 -5.38 0.55 16.74
C TYR A 176 -4.60 1.50 15.83
N ARG A 177 -3.46 2.01 16.34
CA ARG A 177 -2.71 3.11 15.76
C ARG A 177 -1.24 2.79 15.80
N ILE A 178 -0.59 2.75 14.65
CA ILE A 178 0.87 2.67 14.57
C ILE A 178 1.43 3.98 14.05
N SER A 179 2.65 4.32 14.45
CA SER A 179 3.36 5.53 14.04
C SER A 179 4.77 5.19 13.55
N VAL A 180 5.17 5.76 12.43
CA VAL A 180 6.46 5.50 11.78
C VAL A 180 7.12 6.84 11.47
N THR A 181 8.27 7.10 12.09
CA THR A 181 9.02 8.35 11.86
C THR A 181 9.67 8.37 10.48
N GLU A 182 9.91 9.58 9.97
CA GLU A 182 10.48 9.83 8.64
C GLU A 182 11.76 9.02 8.36
N ALA A 183 12.64 8.92 9.36
CA ALA A 183 13.88 8.15 9.27
C ALA A 183 13.66 6.66 8.97
N ASN A 184 12.50 6.10 9.33
CA ASN A 184 12.19 4.67 9.20
C ASN A 184 11.21 4.36 8.06
N LEU A 185 10.63 5.38 7.40
CA LEU A 185 9.57 5.21 6.40
C LEU A 185 9.98 4.35 5.21
N ASN A 186 11.18 4.56 4.65
CA ASN A 186 11.64 3.78 3.50
C ASN A 186 11.76 2.29 3.82
N THR A 187 12.34 1.97 4.99
CA THR A 187 12.49 0.57 5.41
C THR A 187 11.14 -0.05 5.75
N PHE A 188 10.26 0.70 6.41
CA PHE A 188 8.89 0.29 6.72
C PHE A 188 8.09 0.01 5.44
N ALA A 189 8.16 0.91 4.45
CA ALA A 189 7.50 0.78 3.15
C ALA A 189 7.94 -0.49 2.40
N ARG A 190 9.25 -0.81 2.44
CA ARG A 190 9.76 -2.06 1.88
C ARG A 190 9.19 -3.29 2.60
N GLN A 191 9.16 -3.28 3.94
CA GLN A 191 8.67 -4.42 4.72
C GLN A 191 7.17 -4.64 4.54
N ILE A 192 6.36 -3.59 4.58
CA ILE A 192 4.91 -3.72 4.41
C ILE A 192 4.55 -4.22 3.00
N ARG A 193 5.27 -3.77 1.97
CA ARG A 193 5.13 -4.27 0.60
C ARG A 193 5.44 -5.77 0.52
N THR A 194 6.61 -6.18 1.00
CA THR A 194 6.97 -7.61 1.04
C THR A 194 5.95 -8.42 1.82
N THR A 195 5.40 -7.88 2.91
CA THR A 195 4.37 -8.57 3.69
C THR A 195 3.07 -8.77 2.90
N PHE A 196 2.63 -7.77 2.14
CA PHE A 196 1.47 -7.91 1.25
C PHE A 196 1.73 -8.89 0.11
N GLU A 197 2.93 -8.87 -0.49
CA GLU A 197 3.35 -9.87 -1.49
C GLU A 197 3.30 -11.30 -0.90
N MET A 198 3.76 -11.50 0.34
CA MET A 198 3.73 -12.80 1.01
C MET A 198 2.30 -13.27 1.30
N MET A 199 1.39 -12.34 1.66
CA MET A 199 -0.03 -12.66 1.85
C MET A 199 -0.69 -13.18 0.56
N THR A 200 -0.35 -12.59 -0.59
CA THR A 200 -0.96 -12.96 -1.90
C THR A 200 -0.32 -14.20 -2.52
N THR A 201 1.00 -14.37 -2.41
CA THR A 201 1.75 -15.38 -3.16
C THR A 201 1.91 -16.73 -2.46
N GLN A 202 1.90 -16.76 -1.12
CA GLN A 202 2.17 -17.96 -0.35
C GLN A 202 0.96 -18.41 0.45
N ASN A 203 0.75 -19.72 0.55
CA ASN A 203 -0.29 -20.31 1.39
C ASN A 203 0.21 -20.57 2.82
N GLU A 204 1.21 -19.81 3.26
CA GLU A 204 1.96 -20.03 4.50
C GLU A 204 1.96 -18.76 5.36
N LEU A 205 2.12 -18.96 6.68
CA LEU A 205 2.29 -17.88 7.63
C LEU A 205 3.62 -17.18 7.37
N TYR A 206 3.67 -15.87 7.54
CA TYR A 206 4.89 -15.06 7.39
C TYR A 206 5.05 -14.18 8.63
N SER A 207 6.28 -13.95 9.06
CA SER A 207 6.58 -13.03 10.17
C SER A 207 7.96 -12.42 9.95
N GLU A 208 8.03 -11.11 10.00
CA GLU A 208 9.25 -10.33 9.89
C GLU A 208 9.22 -9.17 10.89
N LYS A 209 10.38 -8.63 11.25
CA LYS A 209 10.46 -7.48 12.16
C LYS A 209 11.36 -6.37 11.63
N LEU A 210 11.04 -5.14 11.99
CA LEU A 210 11.87 -3.95 11.78
C LEU A 210 12.23 -3.37 13.14
N LEU A 211 13.51 -3.44 13.50
CA LEU A 211 14.04 -2.85 14.72
C LEU A 211 14.48 -1.41 14.45
N THR A 212 14.05 -0.47 15.29
CA THR A 212 14.54 0.92 15.31
C THR A 212 15.17 1.23 16.67
N SER A 213 15.54 2.48 16.90
CA SER A 213 16.14 2.92 18.18
C SER A 213 15.17 2.81 19.37
N ASP A 214 13.91 3.18 19.16
CA ASP A 214 12.88 3.28 20.21
C ASP A 214 11.71 2.31 20.04
N ARG A 215 11.60 1.63 18.88
CA ARG A 215 10.46 0.79 18.50
C ARG A 215 10.89 -0.50 17.83
N THR A 216 9.97 -1.46 17.82
CA THR A 216 10.06 -2.63 16.95
C THR A 216 8.71 -2.80 16.24
N TYR A 217 8.74 -2.90 14.92
CA TYR A 217 7.56 -3.24 14.13
C TYR A 217 7.58 -4.73 13.79
N PHE A 218 6.43 -5.36 13.82
CA PHE A 218 6.22 -6.76 13.45
C PHE A 218 5.22 -6.80 12.32
N PHE A 219 5.51 -7.61 11.30
CA PHE A 219 4.68 -7.79 10.12
C PHE A 219 4.36 -9.27 10.00
N ASP A 220 3.15 -9.65 10.40
CA ASP A 220 2.74 -11.06 10.42
C ASP A 220 1.62 -11.31 9.41
N VAL A 221 1.79 -12.27 8.49
CA VAL A 221 0.69 -12.84 7.69
C VAL A 221 0.08 -14.00 8.46
N LYS A 222 -1.21 -13.93 8.73
CA LYS A 222 -1.97 -14.90 9.53
C LYS A 222 -3.24 -15.33 8.81
N ILE A 223 -3.79 -16.46 9.25
CA ILE A 223 -5.04 -17.02 8.74
C ILE A 223 -6.06 -17.00 9.89
N ALA A 224 -7.21 -16.36 9.67
CA ALA A 224 -8.31 -16.31 10.63
C ALA A 224 -9.06 -17.64 10.68
N VAL A 225 -9.89 -17.84 11.70
CA VAL A 225 -10.67 -19.09 11.90
C VAL A 225 -11.57 -19.40 10.70
N ASN A 226 -12.07 -18.39 10.00
CA ASN A 226 -12.88 -18.53 8.79
C ASN A 226 -12.06 -18.78 7.51
N GLY A 227 -10.75 -19.03 7.63
CA GLY A 227 -9.82 -19.25 6.53
C GLY A 227 -9.34 -18.00 5.80
N ARG A 228 -9.81 -16.80 6.17
CA ARG A 228 -9.38 -15.55 5.51
C ARG A 228 -7.98 -15.14 5.97
N LYS A 229 -7.15 -14.71 5.03
CA LYS A 229 -5.84 -14.15 5.35
C LYS A 229 -5.94 -12.72 5.83
N TYR A 230 -5.02 -12.34 6.71
CA TYR A 230 -4.83 -10.96 7.15
C TYR A 230 -3.38 -10.71 7.51
N VAL A 231 -2.97 -9.45 7.39
CA VAL A 231 -1.70 -8.95 7.91
C VAL A 231 -1.95 -8.27 9.26
N ALA A 232 -1.20 -8.64 10.28
CA ALA A 232 -1.09 -7.90 11.52
C ALA A 232 0.20 -7.08 11.50
N ILE A 233 0.07 -5.77 11.59
CA ILE A 233 1.20 -4.85 11.71
C ILE A 233 1.18 -4.36 13.16
N ALA A 234 2.20 -4.73 13.93
CA ALA A 234 2.29 -4.35 15.34
C ALA A 234 3.48 -3.44 15.58
N GLU A 235 3.27 -2.41 16.38
CA GLU A 235 4.32 -1.53 16.89
C GLU A 235 4.54 -1.83 18.37
N SER A 236 5.79 -2.05 18.77
CA SER A 236 6.21 -2.17 20.17
C SER A 236 7.14 -1.00 20.50
N LYS A 237 6.61 0.02 21.19
CA LYS A 237 7.32 1.23 21.57
C LYS A 237 7.89 1.11 22.97
N ARG A 238 9.17 1.44 23.15
CA ARG A 238 9.80 1.48 24.47
C ARG A 238 9.36 2.75 25.21
N ILE A 239 8.77 2.60 26.41
CA ILE A 239 8.40 3.72 27.28
C ILE A 239 9.48 3.96 28.33
N ALA A 240 10.00 2.89 28.93
CA ALA A 240 11.02 2.92 29.98
C ALA A 240 11.93 1.69 29.85
N PRO A 241 13.08 1.63 30.55
CA PRO A 241 13.93 0.44 30.56
C PRO A 241 13.12 -0.81 30.96
N GLY A 242 12.97 -1.76 30.03
CA GLY A 242 12.20 -3.00 30.25
C GLY A 242 10.68 -2.87 30.11
N SER A 243 10.12 -1.69 29.87
CA SER A 243 8.68 -1.46 29.67
C SER A 243 8.36 -1.06 28.24
N PHE A 244 7.37 -1.72 27.64
CA PHE A 244 6.97 -1.56 26.25
C PHE A 244 5.46 -1.43 26.14
N GLU A 245 5.02 -0.52 25.28
CA GLU A 245 3.63 -0.37 24.85
C GLU A 245 3.48 -0.96 23.46
N ARG A 246 2.43 -1.77 23.28
CA ARG A 246 2.18 -2.47 22.02
C ARG A 246 0.86 -2.02 21.43
N SER A 247 0.93 -1.57 20.18
CA SER A 247 -0.21 -1.27 19.33
C SER A 247 -0.20 -2.20 18.12
N SER A 248 -1.37 -2.46 17.52
CA SER A 248 -1.43 -3.23 16.29
C SER A 248 -2.65 -2.87 15.46
N ILE A 249 -2.44 -2.77 14.15
CA ILE A 249 -3.48 -2.74 13.13
C ILE A 249 -3.54 -4.08 12.39
N THR A 250 -4.72 -4.40 11.88
CA THR A 250 -5.01 -5.59 11.10
C THR A 250 -5.53 -5.20 9.74
N VAL A 251 -5.03 -5.82 8.67
CA VAL A 251 -5.44 -5.58 7.29
C VAL A 251 -5.85 -6.92 6.67
N PHE A 252 -7.14 -7.12 6.43
CA PHE A 252 -7.65 -8.33 5.78
C PHE A 252 -7.42 -8.31 4.27
N GLU A 253 -7.28 -9.49 3.67
CA GLU A 253 -7.09 -9.65 2.22
C GLU A 253 -8.13 -8.88 1.38
N ASN A 254 -9.40 -8.87 1.80
CA ASN A 254 -10.48 -8.20 1.09
C ASN A 254 -10.45 -6.66 1.15
N VAL A 255 -9.61 -6.08 2.01
CA VAL A 255 -9.38 -4.62 2.15
C VAL A 255 -7.93 -4.22 1.86
N MET A 256 -7.07 -5.19 1.52
CA MET A 256 -5.65 -4.94 1.26
C MET A 256 -5.43 -3.90 0.17
N HIS A 257 -6.15 -3.98 -0.95
CA HIS A 257 -6.00 -3.04 -2.06
C HIS A 257 -6.36 -1.59 -1.70
N PRO A 258 -7.56 -1.29 -1.17
CA PRO A 258 -7.88 0.08 -0.79
C PRO A 258 -6.94 0.58 0.33
N PHE A 259 -6.54 -0.27 1.29
CA PHE A 259 -5.53 0.07 2.29
C PHE A 259 -4.20 0.46 1.66
N ALA A 260 -3.68 -0.34 0.73
CA ALA A 260 -2.42 -0.09 0.04
C ALA A 260 -2.45 1.22 -0.75
N SER A 261 -3.59 1.55 -1.37
CA SER A 261 -3.79 2.83 -2.07
C SER A 261 -3.67 4.03 -1.12
N GLY A 262 -4.33 3.99 0.04
CA GLY A 262 -4.24 5.09 1.01
C GLY A 262 -2.84 5.25 1.58
N LEU A 263 -2.17 4.12 1.82
CA LEU A 263 -0.77 4.12 2.24
C LEU A 263 0.17 4.72 1.18
N GLU A 264 -0.04 4.37 -0.10
CA GLU A 264 0.77 4.87 -1.21
C GLU A 264 0.65 6.39 -1.37
N ASN A 265 -0.56 6.93 -1.25
CA ASN A 265 -0.79 8.36 -1.30
C ASN A 265 -0.10 9.10 -0.13
N ALA A 266 -0.13 8.52 1.07
CA ALA A 266 0.62 9.05 2.20
C ALA A 266 2.15 9.01 1.93
N PHE A 267 2.66 7.92 1.35
CA PHE A 267 4.08 7.84 0.94
C PHE A 267 4.46 8.84 -0.15
N LYS A 268 3.57 9.11 -1.12
CA LYS A 268 3.76 10.15 -2.14
C LYS A 268 3.86 11.53 -1.51
N PHE A 269 2.98 11.86 -0.56
CA PHE A 269 3.06 13.10 0.20
C PHE A 269 4.40 13.23 0.96
N LEU A 270 4.91 12.11 1.47
CA LEU A 270 6.18 12.03 2.20
C LEU A 270 7.42 11.96 1.29
N ASN A 271 7.26 12.01 -0.04
CA ASN A 271 8.34 11.82 -1.02
C ASN A 271 9.14 10.52 -0.81
N ILE A 272 8.48 9.46 -0.36
CA ILE A 272 9.09 8.15 -0.18
C ILE A 272 9.11 7.42 -1.52
N SER A 273 10.31 7.28 -2.10
CA SER A 273 10.57 6.58 -3.36
C SER A 273 10.40 5.06 -3.18
N SER A 274 9.18 4.57 -3.09
CA SER A 274 8.93 3.12 -3.00
C SER A 274 7.58 2.65 -3.55
N PHE A 275 7.05 3.36 -4.55
CA PHE A 275 6.04 2.84 -5.47
C PHE A 275 6.48 3.06 -6.91
#